data_AF-A0A936A3U9-F1
#
_entry.id   AF-A0A936A3U9-F1
#
_cell.length_a   1.000
_cell.length_b   1.000
_cell.length_c   1.000
_cell.angle_alpha   90.00
_cell.angle_beta   90.00
_cell.angle_gamma   90.00
#
_symmetry.space_group_name_H-M   'P 1'
#
loop_
_entity.id
_entity.type
_entity.pdbx_description
1 polymer ?
#
loop_
_entity_poly.entity_id
_entity_poly.type
_entity_poly.pdbx_seq_one_letter_code
_entity_poly.pdbx_strand_id
1 'polypeptide(L)'
;MNSSYSNQKNALELLLKLNLQFCSFLQFSKNVSLIFSLIFGVSQLKGQDCTGTPNPGATTSTVPSPIAPGFGFTLGIANAQAGAGITYQWRTSTDGTNYSNIIGATNSTYAVPDGIFSKTYYRCYLQCTKTNTQAWSTPLQMNVQTQTTIGSQIWMSKNLGATTFRNGDPIPQAKTEVEWNTACQNQQPAWCYYNNDGANGTKNGKLYNWYAVKDARGLAPAGWHIPSDAEWTTLTNTLGTGYASGKMKSANGWFRSGNGNNSSGFSGYPGGNREYTGAFTLFGEYGIWWSGTESSPGYIWNRKLYYNYTLVYRLKSLSNEGLSVRCVKD
;
A
#
# COMPACT_ATOMS: atom_id res chain seq x y z
N MET A 1 74.18 -26.58 -23.81
CA MET A 1 72.87 -25.97 -23.53
C MET A 1 71.77 -27.00 -23.80
N ASN A 2 71.54 -27.89 -22.84
CA ASN A 2 70.61 -29.03 -22.94
C ASN A 2 69.21 -28.73 -22.37
N SER A 3 68.86 -27.45 -22.13
CA SER A 3 67.53 -27.07 -21.59
C SER A 3 66.49 -26.73 -22.68
N SER A 4 66.89 -26.57 -23.95
CA SER A 4 65.98 -26.23 -25.05
C SER A 4 65.23 -27.44 -25.62
N TYR A 5 65.87 -28.61 -25.68
CA TYR A 5 65.28 -29.82 -26.28
C TYR A 5 64.26 -30.53 -25.36
N SER A 6 64.43 -30.43 -24.04
CA SER A 6 63.49 -31.01 -23.05
C SER A 6 62.13 -30.28 -23.06
N ASN A 7 62.15 -28.95 -23.19
CA ASN A 7 60.94 -28.14 -23.22
C ASN A 7 60.11 -28.31 -24.51
N GLN A 8 60.75 -28.57 -25.66
CA GLN A 8 60.03 -28.84 -26.91
C GLN A 8 59.38 -30.23 -26.93
N LYS A 9 60.00 -31.24 -26.31
CA LYS A 9 59.43 -32.59 -26.22
C LYS A 9 58.19 -32.64 -25.31
N ASN A 10 58.23 -31.91 -24.19
CA ASN A 10 57.08 -31.76 -23.29
C ASN A 10 55.93 -30.94 -23.91
N ALA A 11 56.24 -29.90 -24.69
CA ALA A 11 55.22 -29.12 -25.39
C ALA A 11 54.51 -29.93 -26.50
N LEU A 12 55.25 -30.79 -27.22
CA LEU A 12 54.68 -31.63 -28.28
C LEU A 12 53.83 -32.77 -27.72
N GLU A 13 54.20 -33.37 -26.58
CA GLU A 13 53.35 -34.34 -25.87
C GLU A 13 52.07 -33.71 -25.31
N LEU A 14 52.13 -32.46 -24.84
CA LEU A 14 50.97 -31.73 -24.34
C LEU A 14 49.99 -31.37 -25.47
N LEU A 15 50.52 -30.99 -26.65
CA LEU A 15 49.75 -30.72 -27.87
C LEU A 15 49.13 -31.99 -28.46
N LEU A 16 49.81 -33.14 -28.40
CA LEU A 16 49.23 -34.43 -28.84
C LEU A 16 48.11 -34.91 -27.90
N LYS A 17 48.26 -34.70 -26.58
CA LYS A 17 47.24 -35.04 -25.57
C LYS A 17 46.00 -34.14 -25.66
N LEU A 18 46.17 -32.84 -25.93
CA LEU A 18 45.04 -31.93 -26.19
C LEU A 18 44.29 -32.31 -27.48
N ASN A 19 44.99 -32.67 -28.56
CA ASN A 19 44.34 -33.03 -29.83
C ASN A 19 43.53 -34.33 -29.74
N LEU A 20 43.99 -35.33 -28.98
CA LEU A 20 43.25 -36.57 -28.75
C LEU A 20 41.99 -36.36 -27.89
N GLN A 21 42.03 -35.43 -26.92
CA GLN A 21 40.83 -35.04 -26.14
C GLN A 21 39.82 -34.23 -26.97
N PHE A 22 40.28 -33.37 -27.89
CA PHE A 22 39.38 -32.64 -28.80
C PHE A 22 38.74 -33.57 -29.86
N CYS A 23 39.46 -34.58 -30.34
CA CYS A 23 38.93 -35.52 -31.35
C CYS A 23 37.86 -36.44 -30.75
N SER A 24 37.99 -36.83 -29.48
CA SER A 24 36.97 -37.62 -28.76
C SER A 24 35.74 -36.80 -28.36
N PHE A 25 35.87 -35.48 -28.15
CA PHE A 25 34.73 -34.57 -28.00
C PHE A 25 33.97 -34.31 -29.32
N LEU A 26 34.66 -34.26 -30.45
CA LEU A 26 34.05 -34.07 -31.78
C LEU A 26 33.35 -35.34 -32.30
N GLN A 27 33.80 -36.54 -31.93
CA GLN A 27 33.06 -37.79 -32.19
C GLN A 27 31.87 -38.00 -31.25
N PHE A 28 31.89 -37.41 -30.05
CA PHE A 28 30.71 -37.34 -29.19
C PHE A 28 29.67 -36.33 -29.72
N SER A 29 30.13 -35.21 -30.28
CA SER A 29 29.28 -34.15 -30.85
C SER A 29 28.47 -34.60 -32.09
N LYS A 30 29.04 -35.47 -32.95
CA LYS A 30 28.33 -35.94 -34.15
C LYS A 30 27.38 -37.12 -33.93
N ASN A 31 27.53 -37.89 -32.85
CA ASN A 31 26.60 -38.97 -32.50
C ASN A 31 25.51 -38.58 -31.47
N VAL A 32 25.66 -37.44 -30.78
CA VAL A 32 24.57 -36.89 -29.96
C VAL A 32 23.57 -36.08 -30.81
N SER A 33 23.97 -35.62 -32.00
CA SER A 33 23.09 -34.85 -32.90
C SER A 33 22.17 -35.70 -33.80
N LEU A 34 22.27 -37.04 -33.79
CA LEU A 34 21.42 -37.92 -34.63
C LEU A 34 20.57 -38.93 -33.83
N ILE A 35 20.73 -39.02 -32.51
CA ILE A 35 19.89 -39.89 -31.65
C ILE A 35 18.84 -39.08 -30.86
N PHE A 36 18.93 -37.74 -30.85
CA PHE A 36 17.92 -36.87 -30.23
C PHE A 36 16.84 -36.36 -31.21
N SER A 37 16.66 -37.02 -32.35
CA SER A 37 15.59 -36.71 -33.33
C SER A 37 14.64 -37.87 -33.61
N LEU A 38 14.61 -38.90 -32.74
CA LEU A 38 13.66 -40.02 -32.83
C LEU A 38 12.87 -40.31 -31.55
N ILE A 39 13.04 -39.52 -30.49
CA ILE A 39 12.16 -39.55 -29.31
C ILE A 39 11.99 -38.11 -28.85
N PHE A 40 10.75 -37.65 -28.73
CA PHE A 40 10.29 -36.28 -28.49
C PHE A 40 10.22 -35.40 -29.73
N GLY A 41 9.02 -35.38 -30.32
CA GLY A 41 8.60 -34.34 -31.25
C GLY A 41 8.79 -32.95 -30.63
N VAL A 42 9.16 -32.01 -31.49
CA VAL A 42 9.16 -30.58 -31.20
C VAL A 42 7.76 -30.21 -30.71
N SER A 43 7.60 -30.04 -29.40
CA SER A 43 6.53 -29.23 -28.85
C SER A 43 7.20 -27.98 -28.33
N GLN A 44 7.00 -26.88 -29.06
CA GLN A 44 7.06 -25.58 -28.40
C GLN A 44 6.17 -25.67 -27.17
N LEU A 45 6.61 -25.15 -26.03
CA LEU A 45 5.75 -24.93 -24.87
C LEU A 45 4.66 -23.91 -25.27
N LYS A 46 3.67 -24.37 -26.06
CA LYS A 46 2.36 -23.75 -26.13
C LYS A 46 1.87 -23.75 -24.68
N GLY A 47 1.57 -22.56 -24.16
CA GLY A 47 0.89 -22.43 -22.88
C GLY A 47 -0.28 -23.42 -22.87
N GLN A 48 -0.31 -24.29 -21.85
CA GLN A 48 -1.30 -25.35 -21.75
C GLN A 48 -2.69 -24.74 -21.98
N ASP A 49 -3.45 -25.29 -22.93
CA ASP A 49 -4.83 -24.87 -23.15
C ASP A 49 -5.61 -25.03 -21.84
N CYS A 50 -6.57 -24.14 -21.59
CA CYS A 50 -7.41 -24.27 -20.40
C CYS A 50 -8.17 -25.62 -20.42
N THR A 51 -8.14 -26.33 -19.29
CA THR A 51 -8.86 -27.58 -19.11
C THR A 51 -9.84 -27.43 -17.94
N GLY A 52 -11.10 -27.81 -18.16
CA GLY A 52 -12.16 -27.74 -17.14
C GLY A 52 -12.56 -26.32 -16.71
N THR A 53 -13.30 -26.28 -15.60
CA THR A 53 -13.89 -25.06 -15.03
C THR A 53 -12.83 -24.17 -14.37
N PRO A 54 -12.79 -22.87 -14.71
CA PRO A 54 -11.95 -21.89 -14.03
C PRO A 54 -12.15 -21.88 -12.50
N ASN A 55 -11.11 -21.60 -11.73
CA ASN A 55 -11.18 -21.43 -10.27
C ASN A 55 -10.42 -20.15 -9.85
N PRO A 56 -11.03 -18.96 -10.03
CA PRO A 56 -10.38 -17.68 -9.74
C PRO A 56 -10.13 -17.41 -8.25
N GLY A 57 -10.80 -18.11 -7.34
CA GLY A 57 -10.74 -17.80 -5.91
C GLY A 57 -11.31 -16.42 -5.58
N ALA A 58 -10.67 -15.70 -4.65
CA ALA A 58 -11.13 -14.39 -4.19
C ALA A 58 -10.70 -13.24 -5.11
N THR A 59 -11.55 -12.22 -5.23
CA THR A 59 -11.16 -10.92 -5.78
C THR A 59 -10.23 -10.22 -4.79
N THR A 60 -9.07 -9.76 -5.24
CA THR A 60 -8.07 -9.06 -4.44
C THR A 60 -7.93 -7.61 -4.88
N SER A 61 -7.37 -6.77 -4.01
CA SER A 61 -7.01 -5.38 -4.32
C SER A 61 -5.60 -5.10 -3.82
N THR A 62 -4.87 -4.24 -4.53
CA THR A 62 -3.55 -3.75 -4.09
C THR A 62 -3.63 -2.83 -2.87
N VAL A 63 -4.83 -2.35 -2.51
CA VAL A 63 -5.05 -1.46 -1.37
C VAL A 63 -6.12 -2.01 -0.43
N PRO A 64 -6.01 -1.77 0.89
CA PRO A 64 -7.04 -2.18 1.83
C PRO A 64 -8.30 -1.31 1.72
N SER A 65 -9.45 -1.89 2.09
CA SER A 65 -10.73 -1.20 2.31
C SER A 65 -10.83 -0.77 3.80
N PRO A 66 -11.33 0.44 4.14
CA PRO A 66 -11.85 1.47 3.24
C PRO A 66 -10.74 2.27 2.54
N ILE A 67 -10.95 2.52 1.25
CA ILE A 67 -10.06 3.32 0.41
C ILE A 67 -10.43 4.80 0.50
N ALA A 68 -9.46 5.69 0.38
CA ALA A 68 -9.77 7.10 0.23
C ALA A 68 -10.51 7.39 -1.09
N PRO A 69 -11.46 8.35 -1.10
CA PRO A 69 -12.14 8.74 -2.32
C PRO A 69 -11.14 9.16 -3.39
N GLY A 70 -11.26 8.64 -4.61
CA GLY A 70 -10.39 9.03 -5.72
C GLY A 70 -9.03 8.33 -5.77
N PHE A 71 -8.70 7.46 -4.81
CA PHE A 71 -7.40 6.78 -4.82
C PHE A 71 -7.40 5.59 -5.78
N GLY A 72 -6.47 5.60 -6.74
CA GLY A 72 -6.33 4.53 -7.71
C GLY A 72 -5.88 3.21 -7.07
N PHE A 73 -6.38 2.08 -7.56
CA PHE A 73 -5.97 0.75 -7.12
C PHE A 73 -6.09 -0.27 -8.24
N THR A 74 -5.47 -1.43 -8.07
CA THR A 74 -5.56 -2.52 -9.03
C THR A 74 -6.23 -3.72 -8.40
N LEU A 75 -7.21 -4.27 -9.11
CA LEU A 75 -7.88 -5.51 -8.77
C LEU A 75 -7.16 -6.71 -9.38
N GLY A 76 -7.21 -7.83 -8.68
CA GLY A 76 -6.70 -9.11 -9.14
C GLY A 76 -7.55 -10.28 -8.65
N ILE A 77 -7.12 -11.48 -9.01
CA ILE A 77 -7.72 -12.75 -8.56
C ILE A 77 -6.68 -13.54 -7.76
N ALA A 78 -7.10 -14.17 -6.67
CA ALA A 78 -6.21 -14.91 -5.78
C ALA A 78 -5.53 -16.09 -6.47
N ASN A 79 -6.29 -16.81 -7.31
CA ASN A 79 -5.80 -17.96 -8.05
C ASN A 79 -5.64 -17.56 -9.51
N ALA A 80 -4.49 -16.95 -9.84
CA ALA A 80 -4.14 -16.64 -11.22
C ALA A 80 -4.08 -17.94 -12.03
N GLN A 81 -4.95 -18.07 -13.04
CA GLN A 81 -4.95 -19.23 -13.92
C GLN A 81 -4.14 -18.93 -15.17
N ALA A 82 -3.06 -19.68 -15.36
CA ALA A 82 -2.26 -19.65 -16.57
C ALA A 82 -2.77 -20.73 -17.53
N GLY A 83 -3.28 -20.31 -18.69
CA GLY A 83 -3.64 -21.23 -19.76
C GLY A 83 -4.16 -20.50 -20.99
N ALA A 84 -3.85 -21.02 -22.18
CA ALA A 84 -4.38 -20.46 -23.42
C ALA A 84 -5.91 -20.65 -23.46
N GLY A 85 -6.65 -19.59 -23.78
CA GLY A 85 -8.12 -19.63 -23.86
C GLY A 85 -8.89 -19.30 -22.58
N ILE A 86 -8.24 -18.81 -21.52
CA ILE A 86 -8.96 -18.14 -20.43
C ILE A 86 -9.31 -16.71 -20.86
N THR A 87 -10.57 -16.33 -20.69
CA THR A 87 -11.06 -14.96 -20.89
C THR A 87 -11.52 -14.38 -19.56
N TYR A 88 -11.36 -13.06 -19.40
CA TYR A 88 -11.75 -12.33 -18.21
C TYR A 88 -12.78 -11.25 -18.56
N GLN A 89 -13.69 -10.98 -17.62
CA GLN A 89 -14.54 -9.80 -17.68
C GLN A 89 -14.79 -9.29 -16.28
N TRP A 90 -14.22 -8.13 -15.96
CA TRP A 90 -14.47 -7.47 -14.70
C TRP A 90 -15.87 -6.85 -14.65
N ARG A 91 -16.48 -6.91 -13.47
CA ARG A 91 -17.81 -6.36 -13.22
C ARG A 91 -17.84 -5.58 -11.92
N THR A 92 -18.67 -4.54 -11.91
CA THR A 92 -18.89 -3.67 -10.75
C THR A 92 -20.35 -3.71 -10.31
N SER A 93 -20.61 -3.45 -9.03
CA SER A 93 -21.95 -3.37 -8.44
C SER A 93 -21.99 -2.36 -7.29
N THR A 94 -23.13 -1.71 -7.09
CA THR A 94 -23.38 -0.80 -5.95
C THR A 94 -24.05 -1.50 -4.77
N ASP A 95 -24.70 -2.65 -5.00
CA ASP A 95 -25.51 -3.39 -4.01
C ASP A 95 -24.96 -4.78 -3.67
N GLY A 96 -23.95 -5.27 -4.41
CA GLY A 96 -23.35 -6.59 -4.21
C GLY A 96 -24.14 -7.74 -4.83
N THR A 97 -25.21 -7.45 -5.57
CA THR A 97 -26.12 -8.43 -6.19
C THR A 97 -26.25 -8.21 -7.70
N ASN A 98 -26.49 -6.96 -8.12
CA ASN A 98 -26.65 -6.57 -9.51
C ASN A 98 -25.33 -6.04 -10.05
N TYR A 99 -24.69 -6.82 -10.92
CA TYR A 99 -23.39 -6.49 -11.50
C TYR A 99 -23.52 -6.05 -12.95
N SER A 100 -22.75 -5.03 -13.32
CA SER A 100 -22.60 -4.54 -14.70
C SER A 100 -21.17 -4.76 -15.18
N ASN A 101 -20.99 -5.01 -16.48
CA ASN A 101 -19.66 -5.17 -17.07
C ASN A 101 -18.91 -3.84 -17.05
N ILE A 102 -17.63 -3.91 -16.69
CA ILE A 102 -16.71 -2.79 -16.86
C ILE A 102 -16.15 -2.89 -18.29
N ILE A 103 -16.42 -1.88 -19.11
CA ILE A 103 -16.07 -1.88 -20.53
C ILE A 103 -14.55 -1.99 -20.69
N GLY A 104 -14.09 -2.91 -21.54
CA GLY A 104 -12.67 -3.12 -21.85
C GLY A 104 -11.84 -3.80 -20.76
N ALA A 105 -12.42 -4.10 -19.59
CA ALA A 105 -11.72 -4.74 -18.49
C ALA A 105 -11.68 -6.28 -18.68
N THR A 106 -10.85 -6.73 -19.63
CA THR A 106 -10.75 -8.13 -20.08
C THR A 106 -9.41 -8.82 -19.74
N ASN A 107 -8.60 -8.19 -18.90
CA ASN A 107 -7.32 -8.73 -18.44
C ASN A 107 -7.47 -9.45 -17.09
N SER A 108 -6.44 -10.21 -16.71
CA SER A 108 -6.37 -10.90 -15.41
C SER A 108 -6.32 -9.95 -14.21
N THR A 109 -6.01 -8.67 -14.47
CA THR A 109 -6.08 -7.56 -13.52
C THR A 109 -6.87 -6.40 -14.11
N TYR A 110 -7.38 -5.51 -13.26
CA TYR A 110 -8.04 -4.28 -13.69
C TYR A 110 -7.62 -3.11 -12.82
N ALA A 111 -7.07 -2.07 -13.45
CA ALA A 111 -6.75 -0.82 -12.78
C ALA A 111 -8.01 0.05 -12.67
N VAL A 112 -8.26 0.58 -11.48
CA VAL A 112 -9.29 1.57 -11.17
C VAL A 112 -8.57 2.89 -10.90
N PRO A 113 -8.07 3.61 -11.93
CA PRO A 113 -7.16 4.73 -11.74
C PRO A 113 -7.79 5.89 -10.94
N ASP A 114 -9.07 6.16 -11.15
CA ASP A 114 -9.82 7.23 -10.48
C ASP A 114 -10.40 6.79 -9.12
N GLY A 115 -10.10 5.57 -8.68
CA GLY A 115 -10.63 5.02 -7.44
C GLY A 115 -12.15 4.90 -7.41
N ILE A 116 -12.72 5.05 -6.20
CA ILE A 116 -14.17 5.00 -5.97
C ILE A 116 -14.60 6.12 -5.00
N PHE A 117 -15.85 6.57 -5.13
CA PHE A 117 -16.42 7.64 -4.28
C PHE A 117 -17.59 7.16 -3.41
N SER A 118 -18.05 5.94 -3.63
CA SER A 118 -19.06 5.26 -2.82
C SER A 118 -18.66 3.79 -2.65
N LYS A 119 -19.28 3.12 -1.68
CA LYS A 119 -19.15 1.66 -1.53
C LYS A 119 -19.40 0.99 -2.89
N THR A 120 -18.46 0.16 -3.32
CA THR A 120 -18.48 -0.49 -4.63
C THR A 120 -18.02 -1.93 -4.48
N TYR A 121 -18.69 -2.86 -5.16
CA TYR A 121 -18.33 -4.26 -5.19
C TYR A 121 -17.72 -4.62 -6.53
N TYR A 122 -16.68 -5.45 -6.50
CA TYR A 122 -16.02 -5.95 -7.70
C TYR A 122 -15.98 -7.47 -7.71
N ARG A 123 -16.09 -8.05 -8.90
CA ARG A 123 -15.81 -9.47 -9.15
C ARG A 123 -15.35 -9.65 -10.60
N CYS A 124 -14.71 -10.78 -10.88
CA CYS A 124 -14.25 -11.15 -12.20
C CYS A 124 -14.98 -12.41 -12.66
N TYR A 125 -15.49 -12.36 -13.90
CA TYR A 125 -15.99 -13.52 -14.63
C TYR A 125 -14.84 -14.14 -15.40
N LEU A 126 -14.69 -15.46 -15.31
CA LEU A 126 -13.73 -16.22 -16.10
C LEU A 126 -14.46 -17.28 -16.93
N GLN A 127 -13.99 -17.47 -18.15
CA GLN A 127 -14.46 -18.54 -19.03
C GLN A 127 -13.28 -19.22 -19.72
N CYS A 128 -13.30 -20.55 -19.73
CA CYS A 128 -12.44 -21.35 -20.57
C CYS A 128 -13.09 -21.53 -21.95
N THR A 129 -12.49 -20.99 -23.00
CA THR A 129 -13.04 -21.05 -24.36
C THR A 129 -12.98 -22.44 -24.99
N LYS A 130 -12.21 -23.37 -24.39
CA LYS A 130 -12.07 -24.75 -24.89
C LYS A 130 -13.19 -25.65 -24.40
N THR A 131 -13.59 -25.51 -23.14
CA THR A 131 -14.63 -26.32 -22.51
C THR A 131 -15.96 -25.57 -22.35
N ASN A 132 -15.99 -24.27 -22.64
CA ASN A 132 -17.13 -23.37 -22.41
C ASN A 132 -17.63 -23.32 -20.95
N THR A 133 -16.79 -23.75 -20.02
CA THR A 133 -17.09 -23.69 -18.59
C THR A 133 -16.72 -22.33 -18.00
N GLN A 134 -17.41 -21.96 -16.93
CA GLN A 134 -17.42 -20.60 -16.41
C GLN A 134 -17.29 -20.60 -14.89
N ALA A 135 -16.66 -19.58 -14.34
CA ALA A 135 -16.66 -19.34 -12.90
C ALA A 135 -16.58 -17.85 -12.56
N TRP A 136 -16.95 -17.56 -11.32
CA TRP A 136 -16.91 -16.22 -10.74
C TRP A 136 -15.88 -16.20 -9.61
N SER A 137 -15.11 -15.13 -9.52
CA SER A 137 -14.39 -14.86 -8.29
C SER A 137 -15.36 -14.50 -7.17
N THR A 138 -14.98 -14.77 -5.92
CA THR A 138 -15.77 -14.26 -4.79
C THR A 138 -15.71 -12.72 -4.79
N PRO A 139 -16.84 -12.03 -4.58
CA PRO A 139 -16.88 -10.57 -4.62
C PRO A 139 -15.99 -9.91 -3.56
N LEU A 140 -15.36 -8.79 -3.94
CA LEU A 140 -14.69 -7.87 -3.04
C LEU A 140 -15.56 -6.63 -2.83
N GLN A 141 -15.84 -6.29 -1.57
CA GLN A 141 -16.48 -5.03 -1.19
C GLN A 141 -15.42 -3.98 -0.84
N MET A 142 -15.36 -2.91 -1.62
CA MET A 142 -14.54 -1.73 -1.34
C MET A 142 -15.41 -0.64 -0.73
N ASN A 143 -15.09 -0.23 0.50
CA ASN A 143 -15.72 0.90 1.18
C ASN A 143 -14.90 2.16 0.96
N VAL A 144 -15.54 3.33 1.07
CA VAL A 144 -14.87 4.63 0.95
C VAL A 144 -14.70 5.27 2.32
N GLN A 145 -13.58 5.94 2.55
CA GLN A 145 -13.35 6.71 3.78
C GLN A 145 -14.42 7.79 3.92
N THR A 146 -14.99 7.91 5.12
CA THR A 146 -16.07 8.86 5.42
C THR A 146 -15.53 10.30 5.45
N GLN A 147 -16.29 11.27 4.94
CA GLN A 147 -15.94 12.70 4.89
C GLN A 147 -16.98 13.57 5.61
N THR A 148 -16.59 14.78 6.01
CA THR A 148 -17.48 15.78 6.62
C THR A 148 -17.18 17.17 6.05
N THR A 149 -18.19 18.03 5.97
CA THR A 149 -18.00 19.43 5.56
C THR A 149 -17.94 20.30 6.81
N ILE A 150 -16.87 21.07 6.96
CA ILE A 150 -16.66 22.00 8.07
C ILE A 150 -16.37 23.38 7.48
N GLY A 151 -17.37 24.26 7.49
CA GLY A 151 -17.29 25.55 6.80
C GLY A 151 -17.17 25.34 5.30
N SER A 152 -16.17 25.95 4.68
CA SER A 152 -15.87 25.78 3.25
C SER A 152 -14.99 24.57 2.93
N GLN A 153 -14.50 23.84 3.95
CA GLN A 153 -13.54 22.75 3.76
C GLN A 153 -14.21 21.39 3.89
N ILE A 154 -13.77 20.42 3.08
CA ILE A 154 -14.19 19.02 3.19
C ILE A 154 -13.05 18.22 3.80
N TRP A 155 -13.31 17.60 4.95
CA TRP A 155 -12.34 16.88 5.76
C TRP A 155 -12.62 15.39 5.79
N MET A 156 -11.57 14.57 5.83
CA MET A 156 -11.72 13.17 6.22
C MET A 156 -12.25 13.09 7.66
N SER A 157 -13.22 12.23 7.90
CA SER A 157 -13.74 11.94 9.26
C SER A 157 -13.02 10.77 9.94
N LYS A 158 -12.04 10.14 9.27
CA LYS A 158 -11.15 9.13 9.85
C LYS A 158 -9.70 9.52 9.66
N ASN A 159 -8.83 9.02 10.55
CA ASN A 159 -7.39 9.12 10.35
C ASN A 159 -6.97 8.35 9.11
N LEU A 160 -5.97 8.89 8.40
CA LEU A 160 -5.37 8.24 7.25
C LEU A 160 -4.78 6.89 7.66
N GLY A 161 -4.98 5.89 6.81
CA GLY A 161 -4.52 4.52 6.99
C GLY A 161 -3.68 3.99 5.83
N ALA A 162 -3.06 4.85 5.03
CA ALA A 162 -2.23 4.47 3.89
C ALA A 162 -1.05 3.56 4.28
N THR A 163 -0.78 2.53 3.49
CA THR A 163 0.45 1.69 3.54
C THR A 163 1.39 1.96 2.38
N THR A 164 0.94 2.73 1.40
CA THR A 164 1.66 3.06 0.17
C THR A 164 1.54 4.56 -0.07
N PHE A 165 2.51 5.12 -0.78
CA PHE A 165 2.38 6.46 -1.35
C PHE A 165 1.43 6.46 -2.55
N ARG A 166 1.13 7.65 -3.08
CA ARG A 166 0.24 7.84 -4.23
C ARG A 166 0.76 7.16 -5.49
N ASN A 167 2.08 6.99 -5.63
CA ASN A 167 2.69 6.25 -6.74
C ASN A 167 2.68 4.71 -6.55
N GLY A 168 2.13 4.21 -5.43
CA GLY A 168 2.08 2.78 -5.12
C GLY A 168 3.28 2.24 -4.34
N ASP A 169 4.34 3.02 -4.15
CA ASP A 169 5.51 2.57 -3.38
C ASP A 169 5.12 2.28 -1.92
N PRO A 170 5.59 1.18 -1.34
CA PRO A 170 5.29 0.86 0.06
C PRO A 170 5.95 1.86 1.01
N ILE A 171 5.22 2.20 2.08
CA ILE A 171 5.75 2.91 3.24
C ILE A 171 6.14 1.83 4.27
N PRO A 172 7.41 1.73 4.69
CA PRO A 172 7.84 0.76 5.68
C PRO A 172 7.07 0.88 7.01
N GLN A 173 6.62 -0.26 7.55
CA GLN A 173 6.09 -0.33 8.90
C GLN A 173 7.24 -0.51 9.89
N ALA A 174 7.38 0.40 10.85
CA ALA A 174 8.25 0.20 11.99
C ALA A 174 7.48 -0.50 13.12
N LYS A 175 7.91 -1.70 13.49
CA LYS A 175 7.29 -2.60 14.48
C LYS A 175 8.00 -2.58 15.83
N THR A 176 9.15 -1.94 15.91
CA THR A 176 9.94 -1.79 17.14
C THR A 176 10.39 -0.35 17.34
N GLU A 177 10.85 -0.01 18.54
CA GLU A 177 11.50 1.27 18.84
C GLU A 177 12.75 1.48 17.99
N VAL A 178 13.58 0.44 17.89
CA VAL A 178 14.83 0.46 17.11
C VAL A 178 14.54 0.74 15.63
N GLU A 179 13.56 0.07 15.02
CA GLU A 179 13.20 0.29 13.62
C GLU A 179 12.71 1.72 13.36
N TRP A 180 11.91 2.29 14.27
CA TRP A 180 11.42 3.66 14.16
C TRP A 180 12.54 4.68 14.25
N ASN A 181 13.40 4.54 15.26
CA ASN A 181 14.52 5.44 15.47
C ASN A 181 15.51 5.36 14.30
N THR A 182 15.76 4.15 13.78
CA THR A 182 16.59 3.95 12.58
C THR A 182 16.01 4.64 11.36
N ALA A 183 14.70 4.48 11.11
CA ALA A 183 14.03 5.17 10.00
C ALA A 183 14.16 6.70 10.15
N CYS A 184 13.94 7.24 11.35
CA CYS A 184 14.03 8.68 11.60
C CYS A 184 15.45 9.24 11.46
N GLN A 185 16.47 8.51 11.94
CA GLN A 185 17.88 8.87 11.78
C GLN A 185 18.29 8.90 10.31
N ASN A 186 17.80 7.95 9.51
CA ASN A 186 18.04 7.86 8.08
C ASN A 186 17.09 8.74 7.24
N GLN A 187 16.25 9.55 7.88
CA GLN A 187 15.24 10.40 7.24
C GLN A 187 14.30 9.64 6.30
N GLN A 188 14.02 8.38 6.62
CA GLN A 188 13.16 7.50 5.83
C GLN A 188 11.72 7.56 6.31
N PRO A 189 10.76 7.44 5.38
CA PRO A 189 9.35 7.41 5.74
C PRO A 189 9.03 6.14 6.52
N ALA A 190 8.24 6.27 7.56
CA ALA A 190 7.77 5.14 8.34
C ALA A 190 6.37 5.39 8.89
N TRP A 191 5.63 4.30 9.10
CA TRP A 191 4.41 4.29 9.88
C TRP A 191 4.42 3.19 10.92
N CYS A 192 3.59 3.33 11.96
CA CYS A 192 3.34 2.27 12.92
C CYS A 192 1.91 2.35 13.45
N TYR A 193 1.47 1.28 14.14
CA TYR A 193 0.31 1.35 15.02
C TYR A 193 0.76 1.81 16.42
N TYR A 194 -0.16 2.40 17.18
CA TYR A 194 0.11 2.67 18.59
C TYR A 194 0.46 1.37 19.33
N ASN A 195 1.50 1.38 20.15
CA ASN A 195 2.08 0.18 20.80
C ASN A 195 2.47 -0.96 19.85
N ASN A 196 2.63 -0.68 18.55
CA ASN A 196 2.84 -1.68 17.50
C ASN A 196 1.76 -2.77 17.43
N ASP A 197 0.56 -2.48 17.96
CA ASP A 197 -0.58 -3.39 17.96
C ASP A 197 -1.59 -3.03 16.87
N GLY A 198 -1.84 -3.95 15.95
CA GLY A 198 -2.80 -3.78 14.85
C GLY A 198 -4.24 -3.51 15.31
N ALA A 199 -4.63 -3.96 16.51
CA ALA A 199 -5.97 -3.71 17.06
C ALA A 199 -6.23 -2.20 17.24
N ASN A 200 -5.19 -1.43 17.58
CA ASN A 200 -5.29 0.03 17.75
C ASN A 200 -5.52 0.76 16.42
N GLY A 201 -5.15 0.15 15.29
CA GLY A 201 -5.32 0.71 13.95
C GLY A 201 -6.78 0.86 13.53
N THR A 202 -7.67 -0.01 14.02
CA THR A 202 -9.09 -0.05 13.61
C THR A 202 -9.83 1.24 13.98
N LYS A 203 -9.48 1.84 15.12
CA LYS A 203 -10.16 3.03 15.66
C LYS A 203 -9.32 4.30 15.52
N ASN A 204 -8.02 4.21 15.78
CA ASN A 204 -7.14 5.37 15.86
C ASN A 204 -6.31 5.60 14.59
N GLY A 205 -6.35 4.68 13.62
CA GLY A 205 -5.56 4.76 12.40
C GLY A 205 -4.07 4.52 12.68
N LYS A 206 -3.22 5.04 11.77
CA LYS A 206 -1.76 4.88 11.83
C LYS A 206 -1.09 6.17 12.29
N LEU A 207 0.08 6.00 12.89
CA LEU A 207 1.01 7.08 13.19
C LEU A 207 2.08 7.12 12.10
N TYR A 208 2.37 8.32 11.59
CA TYR A 208 3.37 8.55 10.55
C TYR A 208 4.46 9.48 11.07
N ASN A 209 5.71 9.23 10.69
CA ASN A 209 6.77 10.21 10.92
C ASN A 209 6.68 11.35 9.91
N TRP A 210 7.39 12.46 10.17
CA TRP A 210 7.35 13.61 9.26
C TRP A 210 7.87 13.25 7.86
N TYR A 211 8.86 12.36 7.76
CA TYR A 211 9.45 11.94 6.49
C TYR A 211 8.43 11.26 5.57
N ALA A 212 7.47 10.51 6.11
CA ALA A 212 6.33 10.01 5.34
C ALA A 212 5.38 11.14 4.92
N VAL A 213 5.11 12.11 5.81
CA VAL A 213 4.16 13.20 5.55
C VAL A 213 4.64 14.14 4.44
N LYS A 214 5.93 14.50 4.44
CA LYS A 214 6.52 15.42 3.45
C LYS A 214 7.04 14.75 2.18
N ASP A 215 6.89 13.43 2.05
CA ASP A 215 7.46 12.67 0.94
C ASP A 215 6.85 13.15 -0.40
N ALA A 216 7.70 13.39 -1.40
CA ALA A 216 7.28 13.90 -2.71
C ALA A 216 6.39 12.91 -3.48
N ARG A 217 6.41 11.62 -3.14
CA ARG A 217 5.51 10.60 -3.71
C ARG A 217 4.07 10.76 -3.24
N GLY A 218 3.82 11.60 -2.24
CA GLY A 218 2.50 11.98 -1.75
C GLY A 218 1.89 10.93 -0.82
N LEU A 219 1.82 11.26 0.48
CA LEU A 219 1.13 10.44 1.48
C LEU A 219 -0.39 10.54 1.34
N ALA A 220 -0.89 11.73 1.02
CA ALA A 220 -2.32 11.97 0.86
C ALA A 220 -2.83 11.35 -0.47
N PRO A 221 -4.04 10.81 -0.48
CA PRO A 221 -4.71 10.31 -1.69
C PRO A 221 -4.84 11.37 -2.79
N ALA A 222 -5.15 10.95 -4.03
CA ALA A 222 -5.44 11.91 -5.11
C ALA A 222 -6.73 12.70 -4.81
N GLY A 223 -6.74 14.01 -5.08
CA GLY A 223 -7.84 14.91 -4.71
C GLY A 223 -7.89 15.28 -3.23
N TRP A 224 -6.86 14.90 -2.46
CA TRP A 224 -6.69 15.22 -1.05
C TRP A 224 -5.25 15.64 -0.79
N HIS A 225 -5.06 16.48 0.23
CA HIS A 225 -3.75 16.86 0.71
C HIS A 225 -3.67 16.88 2.24
N ILE A 226 -2.42 16.95 2.73
CA ILE A 226 -2.14 17.12 4.16
C ILE A 226 -2.43 18.58 4.52
N PRO A 227 -3.35 18.87 5.46
CA PRO A 227 -3.79 20.23 5.73
C PRO A 227 -2.66 21.10 6.24
N SER A 228 -2.51 22.27 5.62
CA SER A 228 -1.62 23.32 6.08
C SER A 228 -2.06 23.88 7.44
N ASP A 229 -1.17 24.62 8.07
CA ASP A 229 -1.47 25.28 9.34
C ASP A 229 -2.59 26.33 9.19
N ALA A 230 -2.69 26.97 8.02
CA ALA A 230 -3.74 27.92 7.68
C ALA A 230 -5.11 27.23 7.55
N GLU A 231 -5.15 26.04 6.96
CA GLU A 231 -6.38 25.27 6.82
C GLU A 231 -6.88 24.70 8.14
N TRP A 232 -5.97 24.21 8.98
CA TRP A 232 -6.32 23.87 10.36
C TRP A 232 -6.88 25.07 11.12
N THR A 233 -6.29 26.25 10.91
CA THR A 233 -6.77 27.50 11.55
C THR A 233 -8.16 27.87 11.04
N THR A 234 -8.43 27.71 9.74
CA THR A 234 -9.75 27.90 9.13
C THR A 234 -10.79 26.98 9.74
N LEU A 235 -10.47 25.69 9.90
CA LEU A 235 -11.34 24.74 10.59
C LEU A 235 -11.64 25.19 12.03
N THR A 236 -10.62 25.55 12.81
CA THR A 236 -10.83 25.91 14.22
C THR A 236 -11.60 27.22 14.39
N ASN A 237 -11.39 28.20 13.50
CA ASN A 237 -12.14 29.46 13.50
C ASN A 237 -13.60 29.22 13.15
N THR A 238 -13.87 28.39 12.13
CA THR A 238 -15.23 28.00 11.72
C THR A 238 -16.00 27.34 12.86
N LEU A 239 -15.34 26.49 13.64
CA LEU A 239 -15.97 25.78 14.76
C LEU A 239 -16.12 26.65 16.03
N GLY A 240 -15.45 27.81 16.08
CA GLY A 240 -15.40 28.71 17.22
C GLY A 240 -14.19 28.44 18.10
N THR A 241 -13.28 29.42 18.17
CA THR A 241 -11.93 29.31 18.77
C THR A 241 -11.91 28.84 20.23
N GLY A 242 -12.96 29.10 21.01
CA GLY A 242 -13.07 28.69 22.43
C GLY A 242 -13.58 27.27 22.68
N TYR A 243 -14.26 26.66 21.69
CA TYR A 243 -15.03 25.42 21.88
C TYR A 243 -14.84 24.38 20.78
N ALA A 244 -13.98 24.66 19.79
CA ALA A 244 -13.75 23.79 18.64
C ALA A 244 -13.39 22.36 19.05
N SER A 245 -12.64 22.16 20.15
CA SER A 245 -12.27 20.81 20.61
C SER A 245 -13.49 19.95 20.90
N GLY A 246 -14.49 20.48 21.60
CA GLY A 246 -15.71 19.74 21.92
C GLY A 246 -16.48 19.30 20.67
N LYS A 247 -16.45 20.12 19.61
CA LYS A 247 -17.08 19.80 18.32
C LYS A 247 -16.28 18.82 17.47
N MET A 248 -14.96 18.77 17.64
CA MET A 248 -14.05 17.90 16.87
C MET A 248 -13.83 16.53 17.52
N LYS A 249 -13.76 16.47 18.85
CA LYS A 249 -13.54 15.22 19.59
C LYS A 249 -14.67 14.22 19.30
N SER A 250 -14.30 12.96 19.15
CA SER A 250 -15.25 11.85 19.06
C SER A 250 -16.16 11.80 20.29
N ALA A 251 -17.36 11.25 20.10
CA ALA A 251 -18.36 11.08 21.16
C ALA A 251 -18.00 10.01 22.21
N ASN A 252 -16.89 9.28 22.01
CA ASN A 252 -16.39 8.25 22.91
C ASN A 252 -14.87 8.07 22.80
N GLY A 253 -14.29 7.38 23.78
CA GLY A 253 -12.89 6.96 23.80
C GLY A 253 -11.94 7.89 24.54
N TRP A 254 -12.40 9.05 25.01
CA TRP A 254 -11.58 10.01 25.75
C TRP A 254 -11.53 9.66 27.24
N PHE A 255 -10.34 9.82 27.82
CA PHE A 255 -10.06 9.59 29.24
C PHE A 255 -11.04 10.37 30.13
N ARG A 256 -11.45 9.77 31.26
CA ARG A 256 -12.42 10.33 32.22
C ARG A 256 -13.70 10.87 31.57
N SER A 257 -14.17 10.23 30.51
CA SER A 257 -15.34 10.68 29.74
C SER A 257 -15.23 12.11 29.22
N GLY A 258 -14.01 12.59 28.95
CA GLY A 258 -13.72 13.90 28.33
C GLY A 258 -14.10 13.99 26.85
N ASN A 259 -15.17 13.32 26.46
CA ASN A 259 -15.63 13.17 25.08
C ASN A 259 -16.12 14.50 24.52
N GLY A 260 -16.07 14.62 23.19
CA GLY A 260 -16.77 15.70 22.48
C GLY A 260 -18.22 15.33 22.19
N ASN A 261 -18.94 16.26 21.58
CA ASN A 261 -20.24 15.98 20.96
C ASN A 261 -20.11 15.62 19.47
N ASN A 262 -18.90 15.75 18.91
CA ASN A 262 -18.60 15.48 17.50
C ASN A 262 -19.53 16.20 16.50
N SER A 263 -20.10 17.34 16.87
CA SER A 263 -21.06 18.08 16.02
C SER A 263 -20.46 18.57 14.68
N SER A 264 -19.13 18.60 14.55
CA SER A 264 -18.45 18.88 13.28
C SER A 264 -18.33 17.68 12.32
N GLY A 265 -18.57 16.46 12.82
CA GLY A 265 -18.30 15.21 12.11
C GLY A 265 -16.82 14.85 11.97
N PHE A 266 -15.89 15.68 12.47
CA PHE A 266 -14.44 15.46 12.36
C PHE A 266 -13.99 14.12 12.96
N SER A 267 -14.65 13.67 14.04
CA SER A 267 -14.42 12.39 14.70
C SER A 267 -12.96 12.18 15.13
N GLY A 268 -12.43 13.15 15.86
CA GLY A 268 -11.08 13.11 16.41
C GLY A 268 -10.99 12.14 17.58
N TYR A 269 -10.31 11.01 17.40
CA TYR A 269 -10.06 10.03 18.45
C TYR A 269 -8.73 10.29 19.18
N PRO A 270 -8.62 9.95 20.47
CA PRO A 270 -7.41 10.16 21.27
C PRO A 270 -6.42 9.01 21.07
N GLY A 271 -5.81 8.95 19.88
CA GLY A 271 -4.90 7.89 19.49
C GLY A 271 -3.51 7.95 20.12
N GLY A 272 -3.21 8.99 20.91
CA GLY A 272 -1.87 9.25 21.43
C GLY A 272 -0.86 9.56 20.32
N ASN A 273 0.42 9.41 20.64
CA ASN A 273 1.52 9.58 19.69
C ASN A 273 2.69 8.67 20.01
N ARG A 274 3.66 8.68 19.10
CA ARG A 274 5.01 8.19 19.31
C ARG A 274 5.95 9.37 19.49
N GLU A 275 6.70 9.40 20.58
CA GLU A 275 7.59 10.51 20.92
C GLU A 275 8.91 10.44 20.13
N TYR A 276 9.70 11.50 20.22
CA TYR A 276 11.00 11.63 19.56
C TYR A 276 12.03 10.59 20.04
N THR A 277 11.80 9.98 21.21
CA THR A 277 12.60 8.87 21.75
C THR A 277 12.20 7.51 21.15
N GLY A 278 11.05 7.45 20.47
CA GLY A 278 10.46 6.21 19.93
C GLY A 278 9.44 5.55 20.86
N ALA A 279 9.26 6.05 22.08
CA ALA A 279 8.24 5.58 23.04
C ALA A 279 6.82 5.98 22.64
N PHE A 280 5.82 5.24 23.12
CA PHE A 280 4.39 5.56 22.91
C PHE A 280 3.79 6.21 24.16
N THR A 281 2.94 7.21 23.97
CA THR A 281 2.35 7.97 25.08
C THR A 281 0.99 8.59 24.74
N LEU A 282 0.33 9.16 25.75
CA LEU A 282 -0.86 10.02 25.65
C LEU A 282 -2.12 9.37 25.04
N PHE A 283 -2.15 8.05 24.90
CA PHE A 283 -3.32 7.31 24.42
C PHE A 283 -4.53 7.51 25.33
N GLY A 284 -5.71 7.70 24.74
CA GLY A 284 -6.93 8.01 25.47
C GLY A 284 -7.02 9.47 25.95
N GLU A 285 -5.90 10.15 26.11
CA GLU A 285 -5.85 11.53 26.61
C GLU A 285 -5.75 12.57 25.50
N TYR A 286 -4.96 12.31 24.45
CA TYR A 286 -4.73 13.24 23.36
C TYR A 286 -5.01 12.63 21.98
N GLY A 287 -5.65 13.44 21.15
CA GLY A 287 -5.65 13.26 19.70
C GLY A 287 -4.69 14.28 19.10
N ILE A 288 -3.73 13.81 18.29
CA ILE A 288 -2.64 14.63 17.77
C ILE A 288 -2.49 14.41 16.27
N TRP A 289 -2.56 15.50 15.51
CA TRP A 289 -2.48 15.47 14.05
C TRP A 289 -1.36 16.34 13.51
N TRP A 290 -0.66 15.84 12.50
CA TRP A 290 0.26 16.65 11.72
C TRP A 290 -0.45 17.79 10.98
N SER A 291 0.22 18.94 10.89
CA SER A 291 0.05 19.87 9.78
C SER A 291 1.05 19.53 8.68
N GLY A 292 0.67 19.81 7.42
CA GLY A 292 1.59 19.82 6.27
C GLY A 292 2.54 21.02 6.25
N THR A 293 2.52 21.88 7.28
CA THR A 293 3.37 23.08 7.35
C THR A 293 4.49 22.94 8.38
N GLU A 294 5.73 22.97 7.89
CA GLU A 294 6.92 23.07 8.73
C GLU A 294 7.06 24.49 9.30
N SER A 295 7.35 24.60 10.60
CA SER A 295 7.50 25.89 11.28
C SER A 295 8.94 26.41 11.22
N SER A 296 9.89 25.49 11.24
CA SER A 296 11.33 25.68 11.10
C SER A 296 11.94 24.30 10.85
N PRO A 297 13.17 24.18 10.32
CA PRO A 297 13.78 22.88 10.02
C PRO A 297 13.70 21.90 11.20
N GLY A 298 13.02 20.77 11.00
CA GLY A 298 12.85 19.72 12.01
C GLY A 298 11.69 19.92 12.99
N TYR A 299 10.96 21.04 12.92
CA TYR A 299 9.83 21.37 13.80
C TYR A 299 8.58 21.68 12.99
N ILE A 300 7.54 20.89 13.17
CA ILE A 300 6.35 20.91 12.34
C ILE A 300 5.14 21.28 13.18
N TRP A 301 4.26 22.11 12.64
CA TRP A 301 3.02 22.45 13.32
C TRP A 301 2.14 21.21 13.49
N ASN A 302 1.46 21.12 14.63
CA ASN A 302 0.46 20.09 14.89
C ASN A 302 -0.84 20.71 15.43
N ARG A 303 -1.89 19.90 15.47
CA ARG A 303 -3.11 20.20 16.22
C ARG A 303 -3.33 19.13 17.27
N LYS A 304 -3.58 19.56 18.52
CA LYS A 304 -3.88 18.65 19.63
C LYS A 304 -5.25 18.95 20.23
N LEU A 305 -5.99 17.87 20.46
CA LEU A 305 -7.20 17.85 21.27
C LEU A 305 -6.87 17.13 22.57
N TYR A 306 -7.30 17.69 23.71
CA TYR A 306 -7.07 17.11 25.03
C TYR A 306 -8.40 16.79 25.74
N TYR A 307 -8.44 15.72 26.54
CA TYR A 307 -9.70 15.19 27.08
C TYR A 307 -10.49 16.22 27.91
N ASN A 308 -9.81 17.04 28.72
CA ASN A 308 -10.46 18.01 29.62
C ASN A 308 -10.38 19.47 29.15
N TYR A 309 -9.97 19.75 27.90
CA TYR A 309 -9.93 21.12 27.37
C TYR A 309 -10.85 21.31 26.17
N THR A 310 -11.39 22.52 26.07
CA THR A 310 -12.30 22.98 25.00
C THR A 310 -11.57 23.65 23.84
N LEU A 311 -10.31 24.04 24.04
CA LEU A 311 -9.44 24.62 23.03
C LEU A 311 -8.76 23.54 22.17
N VAL A 312 -8.48 23.90 20.92
CA VAL A 312 -7.58 23.12 20.05
C VAL A 312 -6.20 23.74 20.18
N TYR A 313 -5.23 22.96 20.63
CA TYR A 313 -3.86 23.45 20.75
C TYR A 313 -3.16 23.44 19.40
N ARG A 314 -2.43 24.52 19.13
CA ARG A 314 -1.50 24.67 18.01
C ARG A 314 -0.08 24.68 18.56
N LEU A 315 0.61 23.54 18.45
CA LEU A 315 1.96 23.34 18.98
C LEU A 315 2.89 22.84 17.88
N LYS A 316 4.14 22.56 18.24
CA LYS A 316 5.16 21.99 17.36
C LYS A 316 5.50 20.57 17.81
N SER A 317 5.84 19.73 16.85
CA SER A 317 6.37 18.38 17.07
C SER A 317 7.66 18.21 16.27
N LEU A 318 8.56 17.38 16.77
CA LEU A 318 9.82 17.05 16.09
C LEU A 318 9.60 16.10 14.92
N SER A 319 10.42 16.18 13.88
CA SER A 319 10.30 15.36 12.67
C SER A 319 10.36 13.84 12.90
N ASN A 320 10.93 13.40 14.02
CA ASN A 320 11.04 11.99 14.41
C ASN A 320 9.89 11.49 15.31
N GLU A 321 8.92 12.34 15.66
CA GLU A 321 7.69 11.90 16.30
C GLU A 321 6.76 11.16 15.32
N GLY A 322 5.83 10.38 15.85
CA GLY A 322 4.78 9.70 15.08
C GLY A 322 3.41 10.21 15.46
N LEU A 323 2.75 10.96 14.58
CA LEU A 323 1.42 11.53 14.81
C LEU A 323 0.41 10.99 13.80
N SER A 324 -0.88 11.12 14.12
CA SER A 324 -1.94 10.80 13.18
C SER A 324 -1.96 11.80 12.01
N VAL A 325 -2.50 11.36 10.89
CA VAL A 325 -2.73 12.22 9.71
C VAL A 325 -4.22 12.29 9.43
N ARG A 326 -4.68 13.49 9.09
CA ARG A 326 -6.02 13.80 8.60
C ARG A 326 -5.83 14.51 7.27
N CYS A 327 -6.65 14.23 6.26
CA CYS A 327 -6.57 14.95 4.98
C CYS A 327 -7.77 15.88 4.80
N VAL A 328 -7.54 16.94 4.02
CA VAL A 328 -8.55 17.89 3.53
C VAL A 328 -8.58 17.79 2.01
N LYS A 329 -9.76 17.99 1.42
CA LYS A 329 -9.97 17.88 -0.03
C LYS A 329 -9.39 19.10 -0.74
N ASP A 330 -8.81 18.87 -1.92
CA ASP A 330 -8.30 19.92 -2.82
C ASP A 330 -9.41 20.86 -3.32
#